data_AF-A0A7X8I963-F1
#
_entry.id   AF-A0A7X8I963-F1
#
_cell.length_a   1.000
_cell.length_b   1.000
_cell.length_c   1.000
_cell.angle_alpha   90.00
_cell.angle_beta   90.00
_cell.angle_gamma   90.00
#
_symmetry.space_group_name_H-M   'P 1'
#
loop_
_entity.id
_entity.type
_entity.pdbx_description
1 polymer ?
#
loop_
_entity_poly.entity_id
_entity_poly.type
_entity_poly.pdbx_seq_one_letter_code
_entity_poly.pdbx_strand_id
1 'polypeptide(L)'
;MMNLPWNKKEPKLKLELLKKSNVPILILDNVWHNIFPPDKKTRTILILEGKLSTLLKQQGQLNNNLKDYLKLKKKMMDGILELTTEVFTNENERAKKEMERNQRNILEINRKIEEIQVRLDKIPKEIEETNGKLLRESVKVCYKEMREHQEYLNELNSWIEETREKLKKKLEKKVFHEEKATQIYTYLHNLIGAEFIEYLDKHYWR
;
A
#
# COMPACT_ATOMS: atom_id res chain seq x y z
N MET A 1 -29.91 -12.12 -7.57
CA MET A 1 -29.84 -10.72 -7.11
C MET A 1 -29.83 -10.71 -5.59
N MET A 2 -28.72 -10.32 -4.98
CA MET A 2 -28.63 -10.20 -3.53
C MET A 2 -28.67 -8.71 -3.18
N ASN A 3 -29.87 -8.21 -2.89
CA ASN A 3 -30.07 -6.83 -2.47
C ASN A 3 -29.57 -6.67 -1.03
N LEU A 4 -28.39 -6.09 -0.86
CA LEU A 4 -27.95 -5.59 0.45
C LEU A 4 -28.49 -4.17 0.65
N PRO A 5 -29.13 -3.87 1.79
CA PRO A 5 -29.81 -2.60 2.02
C PRO A 5 -28.79 -1.50 2.32
N TRP A 6 -28.53 -0.63 1.33
CA TRP A 6 -27.63 0.52 1.44
C TRP A 6 -28.31 1.72 2.12
N ASN A 7 -28.71 1.55 3.39
CA ASN A 7 -28.98 2.67 4.27
C ASN A 7 -28.43 2.41 5.69
N LYS A 8 -27.12 2.16 5.78
CA LYS A 8 -26.39 2.17 7.04
C LYS A 8 -25.19 3.09 6.88
N LYS A 9 -25.09 4.10 7.76
CA LYS A 9 -23.92 4.98 7.95
C LYS A 9 -22.64 4.22 7.63
N GLU A 10 -21.74 4.82 6.86
CA GLU A 10 -20.43 4.23 6.52
C GLU A 10 -19.90 3.44 7.72
N PRO A 11 -19.63 2.12 7.58
CA PRO A 11 -19.12 1.36 8.69
C PRO A 11 -17.81 2.01 9.12
N LYS A 12 -17.82 2.71 10.25
CA LYS A 12 -16.62 3.26 10.84
C LYS A 12 -15.71 2.08 11.09
N LEU A 13 -14.72 1.88 10.21
CA LEU A 13 -13.67 0.87 10.39
C LEU A 13 -13.13 1.07 11.80
N LYS A 14 -13.46 0.19 12.75
CA LYS A 14 -13.10 0.44 14.14
C LYS A 14 -11.59 0.26 14.23
N LEU A 15 -10.88 1.35 14.57
CA LEU A 15 -9.41 1.32 14.71
C LEU A 15 -8.99 0.21 15.70
N GLU A 16 -9.86 -0.10 16.66
CA GLU A 16 -9.75 -1.18 17.65
C GLU A 16 -9.66 -2.59 17.03
N LEU A 17 -10.32 -2.84 15.89
CA LEU A 17 -10.21 -4.12 15.19
C LEU A 17 -8.84 -4.27 14.53
N LEU A 18 -8.26 -3.15 14.08
CA LEU A 18 -6.95 -3.09 13.48
C LEU A 18 -5.83 -3.25 14.52
N LYS A 19 -6.06 -2.85 15.79
CA LYS A 19 -5.11 -3.05 16.90
C LYS A 19 -4.91 -4.51 17.29
N LYS A 20 -5.88 -5.39 17.00
CA LYS A 20 -5.79 -6.83 17.28
C LYS A 20 -5.02 -7.60 16.22
N SER A 21 -5.03 -7.10 14.98
CA SER A 21 -4.16 -7.56 13.91
C SER A 21 -2.78 -6.95 14.11
N ASN A 22 -1.72 -7.75 14.05
CA ASN A 22 -0.34 -7.29 14.13
C ASN A 22 0.04 -6.52 12.84
N VAL A 23 -0.55 -5.35 12.64
CA VAL A 23 -0.43 -4.57 11.40
C VAL A 23 0.99 -4.01 11.30
N PRO A 24 1.70 -4.25 10.18
CA PRO A 24 3.01 -3.67 9.97
C PRO A 24 2.94 -2.14 9.84
N ILE A 25 4.08 -1.48 10.03
CA ILE A 25 4.20 -0.06 9.69
C ILE A 25 4.16 0.05 8.16
N LEU A 26 3.08 0.59 7.62
CA LEU A 26 2.76 0.48 6.19
C LEU A 26 3.82 1.08 5.27
N ILE A 27 4.45 2.17 5.69
CA ILE A 27 5.50 2.83 4.88
C ILE A 27 6.81 2.02 4.83
N LEU A 28 6.93 0.97 5.65
CA LEU A 28 8.04 0.01 5.62
C LEU A 28 7.64 -1.30 4.92
N ASP A 29 6.39 -1.43 4.49
CA ASP A 29 5.85 -2.64 3.86
C ASP A 29 5.93 -2.55 2.32
N ASN A 30 6.70 -3.45 1.71
CA ASN A 30 6.86 -3.51 0.25
C ASN A 30 5.54 -3.83 -0.46
N VAL A 31 4.67 -4.65 0.14
CA VAL A 31 3.38 -5.00 -0.45
C VAL A 31 2.49 -3.77 -0.53
N TRP A 32 2.49 -2.95 0.52
CA TRP A 32 1.76 -1.69 0.55
C TRP A 32 2.24 -0.74 -0.58
N HIS A 33 3.55 -0.60 -0.77
CA HIS A 33 4.11 0.24 -1.85
C HIS A 33 3.76 -0.27 -3.26
N ASN A 34 3.65 -1.60 -3.45
CA ASN A 34 3.22 -2.16 -4.74
C ASN A 34 1.75 -1.87 -5.04
N ILE A 35 0.90 -1.84 -4.01
CA ILE A 35 -0.53 -1.51 -4.15
C ILE A 35 -0.73 0.00 -4.35
N PHE A 36 0.10 0.81 -3.69
CA PHE A 36 0.04 2.27 -3.73
C PHE A 36 1.31 2.86 -4.38
N PRO A 37 1.50 2.71 -5.71
CA PRO A 37 2.53 3.46 -6.43
C PRO A 37 2.22 4.97 -6.42
N PRO A 38 3.19 5.84 -6.73
CA PRO A 38 3.04 7.30 -6.57
C PRO A 38 1.81 7.91 -7.24
N ASP A 39 1.40 7.37 -8.39
CA ASP A 39 0.24 7.79 -9.19
C ASP A 39 -1.11 7.37 -8.58
N LYS A 40 -1.14 6.32 -7.76
CA LYS A 40 -2.37 5.83 -7.09
C LYS A 40 -2.57 6.41 -5.68
N LYS A 41 -1.59 7.11 -5.13
CA LYS A 41 -1.69 7.69 -3.79
C LYS A 41 -2.62 8.91 -3.80
N THR A 42 -3.67 8.85 -2.98
CA THR A 42 -4.51 10.03 -2.74
C THR A 42 -3.73 11.09 -1.95
N ARG A 43 -4.16 12.35 -2.05
CA ARG A 43 -3.58 13.44 -1.24
C ARG A 43 -3.54 13.12 0.25
N THR A 44 -4.59 12.48 0.77
CA THR A 44 -4.66 12.06 2.18
C THR A 44 -3.60 11.00 2.51
N ILE A 45 -3.42 10.01 1.64
CA ILE A 45 -2.38 8.98 1.79
C ILE A 45 -0.98 9.62 1.82
N LEU A 46 -0.68 10.53 0.88
CA LEU A 46 0.60 11.23 0.82
C LEU A 46 0.90 12.03 2.10
N ILE A 47 -0.10 12.74 2.64
CA ILE A 47 0.05 13.50 3.89
C ILE A 47 0.32 12.57 5.07
N LEU A 48 -0.43 11.47 5.18
CA LEU A 48 -0.28 10.50 6.27
C LEU A 48 1.04 9.74 6.19
N GLU A 49 1.47 9.35 5.00
CA GLU A 49 2.78 8.76 4.72
C GLU A 49 3.91 9.70 5.13
N GLY A 50 3.85 10.97 4.70
CA GLY A 50 4.85 11.98 5.07
C GLY A 50 4.92 12.20 6.58
N LYS A 51 3.76 12.30 7.25
CA LYS A 51 3.68 12.42 8.71
C LYS A 51 4.29 11.21 9.42
N LEU A 52 3.96 10.00 8.96
CA LEU A 52 4.48 8.76 9.52
C LEU A 52 6.00 8.66 9.33
N SER A 53 6.51 9.06 8.15
CA SER A 53 7.95 9.13 7.87
C SER A 53 8.67 10.09 8.83
N THR A 54 8.12 11.28 9.05
CA THR A 54 8.69 12.26 10.00
C THR A 54 8.71 11.72 11.42
N LEU A 55 7.66 11.02 11.87
CA LEU A 55 7.62 10.42 13.21
C LEU A 55 8.68 9.33 13.38
N LEU A 56 8.87 8.44 12.39
CA LEU A 56 9.92 7.41 12.43
C LEU A 56 11.31 8.03 12.45
N LYS A 57 11.56 9.04 11.61
CA LYS A 57 12.84 9.78 11.61
C LYS A 57 13.10 10.43 12.97
N GLN A 58 12.08 11.07 13.55
CA GLN A 58 12.19 11.68 14.87
C GLN A 58 12.48 10.63 15.95
N GLN A 59 11.81 9.47 15.94
CA GLN A 59 12.08 8.39 16.90
C GLN A 59 13.54 7.91 16.79
N GLY A 60 14.04 7.70 15.56
CA GLY A 60 15.43 7.32 15.32
C GLY A 60 16.42 8.36 15.84
N GLN A 61 16.16 9.65 15.58
CA GLN A 61 16.99 10.75 16.06
C GLN A 61 16.99 10.83 17.60
N LEU A 62 15.84 10.68 18.25
CA LEU A 62 15.74 10.70 19.72
C LEU A 62 16.53 9.56 20.35
N ASN A 63 16.47 8.35 19.79
CA ASN A 63 17.25 7.22 20.27
C ASN A 63 18.76 7.46 20.18
N ASN A 64 19.23 8.04 19.05
CA ASN A 64 20.63 8.40 18.87
C ASN A 64 21.06 9.49 19.86
N ASN A 65 20.26 10.55 19.97
CA ASN A 65 20.52 11.65 20.91
C ASN A 65 20.59 11.15 22.36
N LEU A 66 19.67 10.27 22.78
CA LEU A 66 19.67 9.68 24.12
C LEU A 66 20.98 8.94 24.39
N LYS A 67 21.41 8.09 23.45
CA LYS A 67 22.67 7.36 23.53
C LYS A 67 23.87 8.29 23.66
N ASP A 68 23.89 9.37 22.89
CA ASP A 68 25.00 10.34 22.89
C ASP A 68 25.03 11.17 24.17
N TYR A 69 23.87 11.60 24.68
CA TYR A 69 23.77 12.31 25.96
C TYR A 69 24.16 11.43 27.14
N LEU A 70 23.79 10.15 27.15
CA LEU A 70 24.21 9.21 28.20
C LEU A 70 25.74 9.01 28.21
N LYS A 71 26.36 8.90 27.03
CA LYS A 71 27.83 8.83 26.90
C LYS A 71 28.49 10.13 27.38
N LEU A 72 27.96 11.28 26.98
CA LEU A 72 28.49 12.57 27.38
C LEU A 72 28.38 12.79 28.89
N LYS A 73 27.24 12.43 29.49
CA LYS A 73 27.02 12.46 30.94
C LYS A 73 28.07 11.61 31.66
N LYS A 74 28.31 10.40 31.19
CA LYS A 74 29.33 9.51 31.75
C LYS A 74 30.71 10.16 31.70
N LYS A 75 31.13 10.68 30.54
CA LYS A 75 32.42 11.37 30.38
C LYS A 75 32.58 12.54 31.34
N MET A 76 31.55 13.35 31.53
CA MET A 76 31.59 14.47 32.49
C MET A 76 31.69 13.98 33.94
N MET A 77 31.04 12.86 34.27
CA MET A 77 31.09 12.27 35.61
C MET A 77 32.46 11.66 35.91
N ASP A 78 33.04 10.95 34.95
CA ASP A 78 34.40 10.41 35.04
C ASP A 78 35.41 11.56 35.24
N GLY A 79 35.28 12.67 34.50
CA GLY A 79 36.13 13.85 34.68
C GLY A 79 35.99 14.52 36.06
N ILE A 80 34.80 14.50 36.68
CA ILE A 80 34.64 14.97 38.07
C ILE A 80 35.42 14.08 39.04
N LEU A 81 35.37 12.75 38.85
CA LEU A 81 36.11 11.80 39.70
C LEU A 81 37.62 12.01 39.58
N GLU A 82 38.12 12.23 38.37
CA GLU A 82 39.55 12.53 38.11
C GLU A 82 40.01 13.84 38.78
N LEU A 83 39.16 14.88 38.76
CA LEU A 83 39.47 16.18 39.36
C LEU A 83 39.34 16.20 40.89
N THR A 84 38.74 15.17 41.51
CA THR A 84 38.43 15.16 42.95
C THR A 84 39.70 15.32 43.81
N THR A 85 40.77 14.60 43.50
CA THR A 85 42.04 14.71 44.25
C THR A 85 42.68 16.10 44.09
N GLU A 86 42.68 16.65 42.88
CA GLU A 86 43.25 17.99 42.60
C GLU A 86 42.48 19.10 43.33
N VAL A 87 41.17 18.95 43.49
CA VAL A 87 40.32 19.95 44.15
C VAL A 87 40.43 19.88 45.67
N PHE A 88 40.33 18.69 46.26
CA PHE A 88 40.23 18.53 47.71
C PHE A 88 41.56 18.33 48.42
N THR A 89 42.58 17.81 47.73
CA THR A 89 43.92 17.57 48.32
C THR A 89 44.92 18.66 47.93
N ASN A 90 44.91 19.09 46.67
CA ASN A 90 45.91 20.03 46.13
C ASN A 90 45.41 21.49 46.10
N GLU A 91 44.17 21.75 46.54
CA GLU A 91 43.51 23.07 46.53
C GLU A 91 43.62 23.82 45.17
N ASN A 92 43.58 23.06 44.07
CA ASN A 92 43.80 23.61 42.73
C ASN A 92 42.54 24.34 42.23
N GLU A 93 42.60 25.67 42.24
CA GLU A 93 41.48 26.53 41.84
C GLU A 93 41.05 26.35 40.37
N ARG A 94 41.95 25.93 39.47
CA ARG A 94 41.58 25.62 38.07
C ARG A 94 40.78 24.33 37.99
N ALA A 95 41.22 23.30 38.71
CA ALA A 95 40.51 22.02 38.79
C ALA A 95 39.10 22.20 39.39
N LYS A 96 38.97 23.09 40.39
CA LYS A 96 37.69 23.41 41.03
C LYS A 96 36.69 24.02 40.04
N LYS A 97 37.13 25.01 39.26
CA LYS A 97 36.29 25.64 38.22
C LYS A 97 35.86 24.66 37.13
N GLU A 98 36.75 23.74 36.75
CA GLU A 98 36.44 22.69 35.77
C GLU A 98 35.43 21.67 36.33
N MET A 99 35.59 21.26 37.58
CA MET A 99 34.66 20.37 38.28
C MET A 99 33.25 21.00 38.38
N GLU A 100 33.15 22.27 38.76
CA GLU A 100 31.87 23.02 38.82
C GLU A 100 31.22 23.16 37.43
N ARG A 101 32.03 23.34 36.38
CA ARG A 101 31.52 23.37 34.99
C ARG A 101 30.95 22.00 34.60
N ASN A 102 31.66 20.91 34.91
CA ASN A 102 31.19 19.56 34.62
C ASN A 102 29.89 19.24 35.38
N GLN A 103 29.78 19.65 36.64
CA GLN A 103 28.53 19.51 37.42
C GLN A 103 27.36 20.25 36.78
N ARG A 104 27.56 21.52 36.38
CA ARG A 104 26.53 22.30 35.66
C ARG A 104 26.11 21.64 34.34
N ASN A 105 27.08 21.17 33.56
CA ASN A 105 26.81 20.46 32.31
C ASN A 105 26.00 19.17 32.53
N ILE A 106 26.31 18.41 33.60
CA ILE A 106 25.55 17.20 33.95
C ILE A 106 24.09 17.52 34.26
N LEU A 107 23.81 18.61 34.99
CA LEU A 107 22.44 19.04 35.26
C LEU A 107 21.68 19.36 33.97
N GLU A 108 22.31 20.07 33.03
CA GLU A 108 21.69 20.35 31.73
C GLU A 108 21.46 19.07 30.91
N ILE A 109 22.43 18.16 30.90
CA ILE A 109 22.32 16.87 30.20
C ILE A 109 21.19 16.03 30.79
N ASN A 110 21.06 15.99 32.12
CA ASN A 110 19.97 15.27 32.78
C ASN A 110 18.60 15.79 32.33
N ARG A 111 18.42 17.11 32.28
CA ARG A 111 17.18 17.73 31.80
C ARG A 111 16.89 17.32 30.34
N LYS A 112 17.89 17.37 29.46
CA LYS A 112 17.72 16.96 28.04
C LYS A 112 17.38 15.47 27.90
N ILE A 113 17.99 14.61 28.72
CA ILE A 113 17.67 13.17 28.76
C ILE A 113 16.21 12.97 29.15
N GLU A 114 15.73 13.67 30.17
CA GLU A 114 14.34 13.58 30.63
C GLU A 114 13.35 14.03 29.55
N GLU A 115 13.61 15.16 28.88
CA GLU A 115 12.82 15.65 27.75
C GLU A 115 12.76 14.63 26.61
N ILE A 116 13.90 14.00 26.27
CA ILE A 116 13.98 12.96 25.25
C ILE A 116 13.18 11.72 25.67
N GLN A 117 13.31 11.28 26.92
CA GLN A 117 12.60 10.10 27.42
C GLN A 117 11.08 10.31 27.39
N VAL A 118 10.59 11.46 27.84
CA VAL A 118 9.17 11.83 27.77
C VAL A 118 8.67 11.82 26.32
N ARG A 119 9.48 12.27 25.36
CA ARG A 119 9.10 12.22 23.94
C ARG A 119 9.12 10.79 23.40
N LEU A 120 10.12 9.99 23.77
CA LEU A 120 10.23 8.57 23.39
C LEU A 120 9.07 7.72 23.92
N ASP A 121 8.47 8.09 25.06
CA ASP A 121 7.29 7.41 25.60
C ASP A 121 6.00 7.75 24.80
N LYS A 122 5.94 8.94 24.22
CA LYS A 122 4.75 9.43 23.48
C LYS A 122 4.78 9.05 22.00
N ILE A 123 5.94 9.13 21.35
CA ILE A 123 6.07 8.97 19.90
C ILE A 123 5.56 7.61 19.35
N PRO A 124 5.66 6.46 20.06
CA PRO A 124 5.14 5.19 19.55
C PRO A 124 3.62 5.22 19.38
N LYS A 125 2.89 5.89 20.28
CA LYS A 125 1.43 6.05 20.16
C LYS A 125 1.05 6.92 18.96
N GLU A 126 1.80 7.99 18.71
CA GLU A 126 1.59 8.86 17.54
C GLU A 126 1.86 8.12 16.22
N ILE A 127 2.88 7.25 16.20
CA ILE A 127 3.19 6.35 15.08
C ILE A 127 2.03 5.39 14.87
N GLU A 128 1.57 4.70 15.91
CA GLU A 128 0.46 3.74 15.85
C GLU A 128 -0.82 4.40 15.32
N GLU A 129 -1.18 5.58 15.85
CA GLU A 129 -2.36 6.33 15.43
C GLU A 129 -2.27 6.79 13.97
N THR A 130 -1.10 7.29 13.56
CA THR A 130 -0.88 7.76 12.19
C THR A 130 -0.88 6.58 11.20
N ASN A 131 -0.25 5.45 11.56
CA ASN A 131 -0.28 4.22 10.77
C ASN A 131 -1.70 3.66 10.65
N GLY A 132 -2.49 3.69 11.72
CA GLY A 132 -3.89 3.27 11.69
C GLY A 132 -4.79 4.18 10.84
N LYS A 133 -4.52 5.49 10.81
CA LYS A 133 -5.19 6.43 9.89
C LYS A 133 -4.80 6.13 8.44
N LEU A 134 -3.51 5.89 8.17
CA LEU A 134 -3.03 5.53 6.84
C LEU A 134 -3.70 4.24 6.36
N LEU A 135 -3.74 3.21 7.21
CA LEU A 135 -4.40 1.94 6.90
C LEU A 135 -5.87 2.12 6.54
N ARG A 136 -6.60 2.92 7.31
CA ARG A 136 -8.01 3.19 7.04
C ARG A 136 -8.22 3.80 5.66
N GLU A 137 -7.40 4.79 5.30
CA GLU A 137 -7.50 5.44 3.99
C GLU A 137 -7.07 4.49 2.87
N SER A 138 -6.03 3.69 3.06
CA SER A 138 -5.63 2.65 2.12
C SER A 138 -6.76 1.63 1.90
N VAL A 139 -7.36 1.11 2.97
CA VAL A 139 -8.48 0.14 2.89
C VAL A 139 -9.65 0.72 2.09
N LYS A 140 -10.02 1.99 2.33
CA LYS A 140 -11.09 2.64 1.56
C LYS A 140 -10.81 2.65 0.06
N VAL A 141 -9.58 2.99 -0.34
CA VAL A 141 -9.18 3.01 -1.75
C VAL A 141 -9.23 1.60 -2.33
N CYS A 142 -8.63 0.61 -1.66
CA CYS A 142 -8.62 -0.78 -2.15
C CYS A 142 -10.03 -1.34 -2.34
N TYR A 143 -10.94 -1.14 -1.38
CA TYR A 143 -12.32 -1.65 -1.49
C TYR A 143 -13.13 -0.96 -2.57
N LYS A 144 -12.81 0.31 -2.89
CA LYS A 144 -13.42 1.01 -4.01
C LYS A 144 -12.97 0.38 -5.34
N GLU A 145 -11.66 0.25 -5.54
CA GLU A 145 -11.07 -0.35 -6.75
C GLU A 145 -11.51 -1.81 -6.94
N MET A 146 -11.54 -2.61 -5.87
CA MET A 146 -12.06 -3.99 -5.91
C MET A 146 -13.52 -4.06 -6.37
N ARG A 147 -14.36 -3.10 -5.95
CA ARG A 147 -15.77 -3.07 -6.37
C ARG A 147 -15.90 -2.72 -7.85
N GLU A 148 -15.17 -1.71 -8.31
CA GLU A 148 -15.15 -1.30 -9.71
C GLU A 148 -14.70 -2.46 -10.62
N HIS A 149 -13.66 -3.21 -10.22
CA HIS A 149 -13.23 -4.41 -10.94
C HIS A 149 -14.29 -5.51 -10.92
N GLN A 150 -14.97 -5.75 -9.79
CA GLN A 150 -16.02 -6.77 -9.71
C GLN A 150 -17.21 -6.44 -10.63
N GLU A 151 -17.61 -5.16 -10.69
CA GLU A 151 -18.67 -4.70 -11.59
C GLU A 151 -18.28 -4.89 -13.05
N TYR A 152 -17.06 -4.46 -13.42
CA TYR A 152 -16.54 -4.63 -14.77
C TYR A 152 -16.42 -6.11 -15.19
N LEU A 153 -15.98 -6.98 -14.28
CA LEU A 153 -15.94 -8.43 -14.53
C LEU A 153 -17.33 -9.00 -14.80
N ASN A 154 -18.35 -8.54 -14.06
CA ASN A 154 -19.73 -8.99 -14.28
C ASN A 154 -20.24 -8.55 -15.66
N GLU A 155 -19.96 -7.31 -16.07
CA GLU A 155 -20.31 -6.80 -17.41
C GLU A 155 -19.62 -7.61 -18.52
N LEU A 156 -18.32 -7.86 -18.38
CA LEU A 156 -17.57 -8.68 -19.33
C LEU A 156 -18.13 -10.10 -19.42
N ASN A 157 -18.44 -10.73 -18.29
CA ASN A 157 -19.01 -12.07 -18.28
C ASN A 157 -20.37 -12.11 -19.00
N SER A 158 -21.24 -11.13 -18.75
CA SER A 158 -22.54 -11.03 -19.44
C SER A 158 -22.34 -10.87 -20.95
N TRP A 159 -21.43 -9.97 -21.36
CA TRP A 159 -21.14 -9.74 -22.77
C TRP A 159 -20.55 -10.98 -23.47
N ILE A 160 -19.66 -11.72 -22.79
CA ILE A 160 -19.09 -12.97 -23.32
C ILE A 160 -20.19 -14.00 -23.56
N GLU A 161 -21.09 -14.21 -22.59
CA GLU A 161 -22.17 -15.20 -22.72
C GLU A 161 -23.16 -14.83 -23.84
N GLU A 162 -23.57 -13.56 -23.92
CA GLU A 162 -24.41 -13.10 -25.03
C GLU A 162 -23.75 -13.30 -26.40
N THR A 163 -22.44 -13.04 -26.48
CA THR A 163 -21.69 -13.16 -27.73
C THR A 163 -21.53 -14.62 -28.12
N ARG A 164 -21.30 -15.53 -27.16
CA ARG A 164 -21.27 -16.98 -27.40
C ARG A 164 -22.59 -17.48 -27.98
N GLU A 165 -23.72 -17.04 -27.43
CA GLU A 165 -25.03 -17.44 -27.94
C GLU A 165 -25.30 -16.88 -29.36
N LYS A 166 -24.92 -15.63 -29.62
CA LYS A 166 -24.99 -15.04 -30.97
C LYS A 166 -24.11 -15.80 -31.96
N LEU A 167 -22.89 -16.16 -31.56
CA LEU A 167 -21.95 -16.93 -32.38
C LEU A 167 -22.51 -18.30 -32.71
N LYS A 168 -23.07 -19.01 -31.72
CA LYS A 168 -23.72 -20.33 -31.91
C LYS A 168 -24.81 -20.26 -32.98
N LYS A 169 -25.73 -19.30 -32.88
CA LYS A 169 -26.81 -19.09 -33.88
C LYS A 169 -26.27 -18.77 -35.27
N LYS A 170 -25.18 -18.02 -35.37
CA LYS A 170 -24.55 -17.70 -36.66
C LYS A 170 -23.87 -18.92 -37.27
N LEU A 171 -23.25 -19.76 -36.45
CA LEU A 171 -22.64 -21.01 -36.90
C LEU A 171 -23.70 -21.98 -37.42
N GLU A 172 -24.83 -22.15 -36.73
CA GLU A 172 -25.96 -22.96 -37.19
C GLU A 172 -26.48 -22.48 -38.56
N LYS A 173 -26.66 -21.16 -38.74
CA LYS A 173 -27.06 -20.59 -40.03
C LYS A 173 -26.02 -20.83 -41.12
N LYS A 174 -24.74 -20.72 -40.80
CA LYS A 174 -23.65 -20.99 -41.75
C LYS A 174 -23.73 -22.44 -42.24
N VAL A 175 -23.80 -23.40 -41.32
CA VAL A 175 -23.92 -24.84 -41.65
C VAL A 175 -25.14 -25.09 -42.53
N PHE A 176 -26.30 -24.53 -42.17
CA PHE A 176 -27.51 -24.66 -42.99
C PHE A 176 -27.33 -24.15 -44.43
N HIS A 177 -26.70 -22.99 -44.60
CA HIS A 177 -26.46 -22.43 -45.93
C HIS A 177 -25.42 -23.22 -46.72
N GLU A 178 -24.38 -23.74 -46.07
CA GLU A 178 -23.40 -24.63 -46.68
C GLU A 178 -24.08 -25.92 -47.18
N GLU A 179 -24.88 -26.58 -46.34
CA GLU A 179 -25.64 -27.77 -46.72
C GLU A 179 -26.62 -27.48 -47.88
N LYS A 180 -27.33 -26.35 -47.83
CA LYS A 180 -28.26 -25.96 -48.90
C LYS A 180 -27.54 -25.68 -50.21
N ALA A 181 -26.39 -25.01 -50.18
CA ALA A 181 -25.58 -24.77 -51.37
C ALA A 181 -25.12 -26.10 -51.99
N THR A 182 -24.62 -27.03 -51.17
CA THR A 182 -24.24 -28.37 -51.63
C THR A 182 -25.44 -29.14 -52.22
N GLN A 183 -26.59 -29.15 -51.54
CA GLN A 183 -27.80 -29.81 -52.03
C GLN A 183 -28.25 -29.28 -53.40
N ILE A 184 -28.26 -27.95 -53.57
CA ILE A 184 -28.64 -27.31 -54.83
C ILE A 184 -27.65 -27.69 -55.93
N TYR A 185 -26.35 -27.63 -55.66
CA TYR A 185 -25.31 -28.01 -56.62
C TYR A 185 -25.42 -29.47 -57.05
N THR A 186 -25.60 -30.39 -56.09
CA THR A 186 -25.81 -31.82 -56.38
C THR A 186 -27.09 -32.06 -57.18
N TYR A 187 -28.19 -31.37 -56.87
CA TYR A 187 -29.43 -31.45 -57.64
C TYR A 187 -29.23 -31.01 -59.09
N LEU A 188 -28.59 -29.86 -59.31
CA LEU A 188 -28.26 -29.37 -60.65
C LEU A 188 -27.36 -30.37 -61.39
N HIS A 189 -26.29 -30.84 -60.75
CA HIS A 189 -25.39 -31.83 -61.33
C HIS A 189 -26.15 -33.07 -61.83
N ASN A 190 -27.08 -33.60 -61.02
CA ASN A 190 -27.85 -34.78 -61.35
C ASN A 190 -28.89 -34.53 -62.47
N LEU A 191 -29.41 -33.30 -62.60
CA LEU A 191 -30.44 -32.97 -63.59
C LEU A 191 -29.87 -32.74 -65.00
N ILE A 192 -28.75 -32.03 -65.10
CA ILE A 192 -28.18 -31.55 -66.38
C ILE A 192 -26.86 -32.22 -66.77
N GLY A 193 -26.29 -33.04 -65.88
CA GLY A 193 -25.02 -33.75 -66.12
C GLY A 193 -23.79 -32.88 -65.92
N ALA A 194 -22.63 -33.56 -65.79
CA ALA A 194 -21.37 -32.93 -65.41
C ALA A 194 -20.87 -31.87 -66.40
N GLU A 195 -20.98 -32.14 -67.71
CA GLU A 195 -20.48 -31.23 -68.76
C GLU A 195 -21.23 -29.90 -68.79
N PHE A 196 -22.54 -29.92 -68.59
CA PHE A 196 -23.35 -28.71 -68.61
C PHE A 196 -23.22 -27.91 -67.30
N ILE A 197 -23.02 -28.57 -66.16
CA ILE A 197 -22.68 -27.86 -64.91
C ILE A 197 -21.33 -27.14 -65.04
N GLU A 198 -20.32 -27.77 -65.66
CA GLU A 198 -19.00 -27.15 -65.80
C GLU A 198 -19.05 -25.90 -66.70
N TYR A 199 -19.91 -25.90 -67.71
CA TYR A 199 -20.22 -24.70 -68.49
C TYR A 199 -20.85 -23.61 -67.61
N LEU A 200 -21.89 -23.93 -66.83
CA LEU A 200 -22.55 -22.95 -65.96
C LEU A 200 -21.60 -22.37 -64.90
N ASP A 201 -20.76 -23.20 -64.27
CA ASP A 201 -19.77 -22.76 -63.28
C ASP A 201 -18.79 -21.74 -63.87
N LYS A 202 -18.37 -21.91 -65.13
CA LYS A 202 -17.48 -20.96 -65.84
C LYS A 202 -18.16 -19.63 -66.19
N HIS A 203 -19.48 -19.60 -66.32
CA HIS A 203 -20.22 -18.42 -66.79
C HIS A 203 -20.97 -17.66 -65.68
N TYR A 204 -21.31 -18.31 -64.57
CA TYR A 204 -22.17 -17.72 -63.54
C TYR A 204 -21.62 -17.77 -62.10
N TRP A 205 -20.61 -18.60 -61.81
CA TRP A 205 -20.14 -18.81 -60.43
C TRP A 205 -18.69 -18.36 -60.17
N ARG A 206 -17.86 -18.27 -61.20
CA ARG A 206 -16.50 -17.71 -61.12
C ARG A 206 -16.47 -16.19 -61.28
#